data_AF-A0A8H6FEZ1-F1
#
_entry.id   AF-A0A8H6FEZ1-F1
#
_cell.length_a   1.000
_cell.length_b   1.000
_cell.length_c   1.000
_cell.angle_alpha   90.00
_cell.angle_beta   90.00
_cell.angle_gamma   90.00
#
_symmetry.space_group_name_H-M   'P 1'
#
loop_
_entity.id
_entity.type
_entity.pdbx_description
1 polymer ?
#
loop_
_entity_poly.entity_id
_entity_poly.type
_entity_poly.pdbx_seq_one_letter_code
_entity_poly.pdbx_strand_id
1 'polypeptide(L)'
;MVSACPTCGKGCKKVRRYALHHQLLAFKGNIDQMHTKLSRKMNMFMEQLYDGKIKLDKTFNDFRERLRPGPLAGRSNADLVRYRGNTLEEIQSSIRDFKDQVVQLFEDDIAKLAVFLGISPVFVDDLPDINLCYRLRFETLFFRSRLIIVEESLRMLGALRSLGDNSEHTTVLIQGLEALTTDEANINMKALNTIITECETKNLKRLEAETRLIQMCFHILLKDLGAASNLKVEGSLCRTLSLCRTYPDTAGVLLVTYNAIKLVLSGERRQGNLYTRGSRRIWWSWPVHKVGNLEECVHGHQYSASTWPGCPECGREVPPSPKPEPVNPKKFLDEDAFVVAMRTQTFSAASYRT
;
A
#
# COMPACT_ATOMS: atom_id res chain seq x y z
N MET A 1 -39.94 9.39 -5.05
CA MET A 1 -41.39 9.17 -4.83
C MET A 1 -41.63 8.71 -3.39
N VAL A 2 -42.75 9.12 -2.80
CA VAL A 2 -42.97 9.27 -1.35
C VAL A 2 -43.08 7.92 -0.62
N SER A 3 -42.24 7.71 0.39
CA SER A 3 -42.17 6.55 1.30
C SER A 3 -43.24 6.60 2.40
N ALA A 4 -44.47 6.99 2.06
CA ALA A 4 -45.51 7.28 3.03
C ALA A 4 -46.87 6.70 2.64
N CYS A 5 -47.66 6.34 3.65
CA CYS A 5 -49.06 5.99 3.49
C CYS A 5 -49.79 7.12 2.74
N PRO A 6 -50.43 6.85 1.59
CA PRO A 6 -51.12 7.88 0.81
C PRO A 6 -52.27 8.54 1.56
N THR A 7 -52.74 7.93 2.65
CA THR A 7 -53.83 8.42 3.49
C THR A 7 -53.36 9.28 4.66
N CYS A 8 -52.14 9.06 5.20
CA CYS A 8 -51.71 9.73 6.43
C CYS A 8 -50.25 10.21 6.45
N GLY A 9 -49.51 10.05 5.37
CA GLY A 9 -48.14 10.56 5.25
C GLY A 9 -47.11 9.86 6.17
N LYS A 10 -47.47 8.79 6.88
CA LYS A 10 -46.55 8.03 7.76
C LYS A 10 -45.95 6.82 7.03
N GLY A 11 -44.67 6.50 7.29
CA GLY A 11 -44.00 5.34 6.70
C GLY A 11 -44.58 4.00 7.16
N CYS A 12 -45.08 3.19 6.22
CA CYS A 12 -45.74 1.90 6.49
C CYS A 12 -44.74 0.74 6.67
N LYS A 13 -44.00 0.69 7.78
CA LYS A 13 -42.98 -0.35 8.05
C LYS A 13 -43.47 -1.81 8.06
N LYS A 14 -44.79 -2.06 8.19
CA LYS A 14 -45.40 -3.40 8.23
C LYS A 14 -45.74 -3.99 6.86
N VAL A 15 -45.67 -3.20 5.79
CA VAL A 15 -46.00 -3.65 4.43
C VAL A 15 -44.71 -3.93 3.68
N ARG A 16 -44.54 -5.14 3.16
CA ARG A 16 -43.28 -5.68 2.57
C ARG A 16 -42.58 -4.69 1.62
N ARG A 17 -43.33 -4.03 0.74
CA ARG A 17 -42.81 -3.03 -0.22
C ARG A 17 -42.16 -1.82 0.45
N TYR A 18 -42.78 -1.28 1.52
CA TYR A 18 -42.27 -0.12 2.24
C TYR A 18 -41.14 -0.48 3.21
N ALA A 19 -41.16 -1.71 3.76
CA ALA A 19 -40.05 -2.24 4.55
C ALA A 19 -38.78 -2.39 3.69
N LEU A 20 -38.91 -2.95 2.48
CA LEU A 20 -37.80 -3.05 1.51
C LEU A 20 -37.27 -1.67 1.12
N HIS A 21 -38.16 -0.70 0.85
CA HIS A 21 -37.73 0.65 0.51
C HIS A 21 -37.00 1.37 1.67
N HIS A 22 -37.48 1.19 2.91
CA HIS A 22 -36.78 1.71 4.08
C HIS A 22 -35.43 1.01 4.33
N GLN A 23 -35.31 -0.28 4.02
CA GLN A 23 -34.04 -1.02 4.07
C GLN A 23 -33.06 -0.52 3.01
N LEU A 24 -33.53 -0.20 1.80
CA LEU A 24 -32.72 0.39 0.71
C LEU A 24 -32.27 1.82 1.02
N LEU A 25 -33.13 2.65 1.62
CA LEU A 25 -32.73 4.00 2.06
C LEU A 25 -31.67 3.94 3.18
N ALA A 26 -31.79 2.98 4.10
CA ALA A 26 -30.77 2.73 5.10
C ALA A 26 -29.48 2.12 4.51
N PHE A 27 -29.58 1.41 3.38
CA PHE A 27 -28.46 0.73 2.74
C PHE A 27 -27.35 1.72 2.32
N LYS A 28 -27.69 2.83 1.65
CA LYS A 28 -26.70 3.86 1.28
C LYS A 28 -25.97 4.42 2.51
N GLY A 29 -26.71 4.72 3.58
CA GLY A 29 -26.13 5.17 4.85
C GLY A 29 -25.25 4.10 5.51
N ASN A 30 -25.60 2.83 5.39
CA ASN A 30 -24.79 1.72 5.91
C ASN A 30 -23.50 1.53 5.12
N ILE A 31 -23.53 1.64 3.79
CA ILE A 31 -22.32 1.58 2.94
C ILE A 31 -21.35 2.71 3.30
N ASP A 32 -21.87 3.92 3.48
CA ASP A 32 -21.11 5.10 3.88
C ASP A 32 -20.44 4.92 5.27
N GLN A 33 -21.20 4.44 6.25
CA GLN A 33 -20.65 4.07 7.57
C GLN A 33 -19.60 2.96 7.48
N MET A 34 -19.79 1.98 6.59
CA MET A 34 -18.84 0.90 6.40
C MET A 34 -17.56 1.37 5.72
N HIS A 35 -17.64 2.25 4.71
CA HIS A 35 -16.47 2.92 4.14
C HIS A 35 -15.68 3.62 5.25
N THR A 36 -16.36 4.34 6.16
CA THR A 36 -15.67 4.99 7.30
C THR A 36 -14.93 3.97 8.17
N LYS A 37 -15.60 2.87 8.56
CA LYS A 37 -15.02 1.83 9.44
C LYS A 37 -13.84 1.12 8.79
N LEU A 38 -13.99 0.70 7.53
CA LEU A 38 -12.96 -0.02 6.78
C LEU A 38 -11.74 0.88 6.55
N SER A 39 -11.94 2.13 6.14
CA SER A 39 -10.86 3.12 6.02
C SER A 39 -10.08 3.33 7.32
N ARG A 40 -10.78 3.46 8.46
CA ARG A 40 -10.12 3.63 9.77
C ARG A 40 -9.31 2.39 10.16
N LYS A 41 -9.85 1.20 9.95
CA LYS A 41 -9.14 -0.05 10.26
C LYS A 41 -7.89 -0.21 9.37
N MET A 42 -8.02 0.10 8.09
CA MET A 42 -6.93 0.09 7.13
C MET A 42 -5.81 1.07 7.53
N ASN A 43 -6.17 2.29 7.98
CA ASN A 43 -5.21 3.26 8.50
C ASN A 43 -4.50 2.77 9.77
N MET A 44 -5.24 2.19 10.71
CA MET A 44 -4.69 1.62 11.95
C MET A 44 -3.63 0.55 11.64
N PHE A 45 -3.89 -0.36 10.71
CA PHE A 45 -2.90 -1.37 10.31
C PHE A 45 -1.69 -0.76 9.60
N MET A 46 -1.89 0.26 8.76
CA MET A 46 -0.81 1.01 8.13
C MET A 46 0.11 1.67 9.16
N GLU A 47 -0.46 2.28 10.20
CA GLU A 47 0.30 2.87 11.32
C GLU A 47 1.07 1.81 12.10
N GLN A 48 0.42 0.70 12.47
CA GLN A 48 1.06 -0.42 13.16
C GLN A 48 2.24 -1.00 12.36
N LEU A 49 2.10 -1.18 11.04
CA LEU A 49 3.20 -1.63 10.19
C LEU A 49 4.34 -0.63 10.16
N TYR A 50 4.03 0.66 10.11
CA TYR A 50 5.03 1.71 10.10
C TYR A 50 5.82 1.77 11.42
N ASP A 51 5.12 1.73 12.54
CA ASP A 51 5.73 1.71 13.87
C ASP A 51 6.54 0.43 14.09
N GLY A 52 6.03 -0.70 13.62
CA GLY A 52 6.73 -1.97 13.59
C GLY A 52 8.04 -1.90 12.80
N LYS A 53 8.04 -1.28 11.61
CA LYS A 53 9.25 -1.05 10.82
C LYS A 53 10.24 -0.15 11.55
N ILE A 54 9.78 0.95 12.15
CA ILE A 54 10.64 1.84 12.95
C ILE A 54 11.27 1.06 14.11
N LYS A 55 10.51 0.23 14.81
CA LYS A 55 10.99 -0.58 15.93
C LYS A 55 12.08 -1.55 15.45
N LEU A 56 11.87 -2.23 14.32
CA LEU A 56 12.89 -3.07 13.70
C LEU A 56 14.15 -2.25 13.39
N ASP A 57 14.02 -1.07 12.77
CA ASP A 57 15.16 -0.23 12.42
C ASP A 57 15.96 0.22 13.65
N LYS A 58 15.28 0.67 14.70
CA LYS A 58 15.92 1.14 15.95
C LYS A 58 16.64 0.03 16.71
N THR A 59 16.09 -1.18 16.72
CA THR A 59 16.60 -2.31 17.51
C THR A 59 17.58 -3.21 16.74
N PHE A 60 17.93 -2.85 15.49
CA PHE A 60 18.78 -3.69 14.66
C PHE A 60 20.23 -3.77 15.15
N ASN A 61 20.78 -2.69 15.70
CA ASN A 61 22.13 -2.71 16.27
C ASN A 61 22.20 -3.59 17.51
N ASP A 62 21.22 -3.50 18.41
CA ASP A 62 21.11 -4.39 19.58
C ASP A 62 21.04 -5.86 19.15
N PHE A 63 20.31 -6.16 18.07
CA PHE A 63 20.29 -7.50 17.49
C PHE A 63 21.69 -7.95 17.05
N ARG A 64 22.43 -7.10 16.32
CA ARG A 64 23.79 -7.41 15.86
C ARG A 64 24.77 -7.64 17.00
N GLU A 65 24.72 -6.82 18.05
CA GLU A 65 25.61 -6.92 19.21
C GLU A 65 25.38 -8.19 20.04
N ARG A 66 24.15 -8.73 19.99
CA ARG A 66 23.78 -9.96 20.69
C ARG A 66 24.16 -11.23 19.93
N LEU A 67 24.42 -11.15 18.63
CA LEU A 67 24.92 -12.28 17.86
C LEU A 67 26.33 -12.65 18.33
N ARG A 68 26.58 -13.95 18.52
CA ARG A 68 27.89 -14.47 18.95
C ARG A 68 28.41 -15.49 17.94
N PRO A 69 29.70 -15.48 17.61
CA PRO A 69 30.30 -16.55 16.81
C PRO A 69 30.50 -17.82 17.65
N GLY A 70 30.55 -18.96 16.97
CA GLY A 70 30.97 -20.24 17.52
C GLY A 70 29.82 -21.23 17.73
N PRO A 71 30.13 -22.54 17.84
CA PRO A 71 29.13 -23.61 17.84
C PRO A 71 28.18 -23.55 19.04
N LEU A 72 28.63 -23.06 20.19
CA LEU A 72 27.81 -22.94 21.40
C LEU A 72 26.75 -21.83 21.30
N ALA A 73 26.92 -20.88 20.37
CA ALA A 73 26.00 -19.77 20.16
C ALA A 73 24.84 -20.12 19.22
N GLY A 74 24.89 -21.27 18.53
CA GLY A 74 23.94 -21.62 17.47
C GLY A 74 22.47 -21.51 17.90
N ARG A 75 22.11 -22.09 19.05
CA ARG A 75 20.74 -22.01 19.59
C ARG A 75 20.33 -20.58 19.95
N SER A 76 21.22 -19.83 20.61
CA SER A 76 20.95 -18.45 21.00
C SER A 76 20.76 -17.54 19.77
N ASN A 77 21.60 -17.70 18.75
CA ASN A 77 21.47 -16.98 17.48
C ASN A 77 20.16 -17.35 16.76
N ALA A 78 19.78 -18.63 16.74
CA ALA A 78 18.51 -19.07 16.16
C ALA A 78 17.30 -18.47 16.89
N ASP A 79 17.33 -18.41 18.23
CA ASP A 79 16.28 -17.76 19.02
C ASP A 79 16.20 -16.25 18.75
N LEU A 80 17.35 -15.58 18.58
CA LEU A 80 17.39 -14.15 18.20
C LEU A 80 16.77 -13.92 16.83
N VAL A 81 17.14 -14.73 15.83
CA VAL A 81 16.59 -14.65 14.46
C VAL A 81 15.08 -14.89 14.48
N ARG A 82 14.62 -15.94 15.19
CA ARG A 82 13.20 -16.27 15.30
C ARG A 82 12.41 -15.16 15.98
N TYR A 83 12.86 -14.68 17.14
CA TYR A 83 12.19 -13.61 17.87
C TYR A 83 12.05 -12.36 17.01
N ARG A 84 13.12 -11.99 16.30
CA ARG A 84 13.12 -10.82 15.43
C ARG A 84 12.24 -11.01 14.20
N GLY A 85 12.31 -12.17 13.54
CA GLY A 85 11.47 -12.53 12.40
C GLY A 85 9.96 -12.48 12.70
N ASN A 86 9.59 -12.81 13.94
CA ASN A 86 8.18 -12.83 14.37
C ASN A 86 7.65 -11.45 14.84
N THR A 87 8.47 -10.39 14.81
CA THR A 87 8.09 -9.05 15.33
C THR A 87 6.83 -8.47 14.67
N LEU A 88 6.55 -8.83 13.41
CA LEU A 88 5.38 -8.33 12.66
C LEU A 88 4.32 -9.42 12.40
N GLU A 89 4.47 -10.61 12.99
CA GLU A 89 3.59 -11.76 12.75
C GLU A 89 2.15 -11.48 13.18
N GLU A 90 1.97 -10.85 14.34
CA GLU A 90 0.65 -10.47 14.87
C GLU A 90 -0.06 -9.46 13.96
N ILE A 91 0.68 -8.46 13.46
CA ILE A 91 0.12 -7.43 12.57
C ILE A 91 -0.26 -8.06 11.22
N GLN A 92 0.61 -8.90 10.66
CA GLN A 92 0.33 -9.63 9.42
C GLN A 92 -0.91 -10.51 9.56
N SER A 93 -1.00 -11.30 10.64
CA SER A 93 -2.15 -12.18 10.89
C SER A 93 -3.42 -11.35 11.06
N SER A 94 -3.36 -10.25 11.82
CA SER A 94 -4.52 -9.36 12.00
C SER A 94 -5.01 -8.73 10.69
N ILE A 95 -4.11 -8.37 9.77
CA ILE A 95 -4.47 -7.86 8.44
C ILE A 95 -5.19 -8.94 7.64
N ARG A 96 -4.63 -10.14 7.58
CA ARG A 96 -5.21 -11.28 6.85
C ARG A 96 -6.57 -11.66 7.42
N ASP A 97 -6.65 -11.84 8.73
CA ASP A 97 -7.87 -12.29 9.39
C ASP A 97 -8.99 -11.24 9.25
N PHE A 98 -8.67 -9.95 9.37
CA PHE A 98 -9.66 -8.90 9.12
C PHE A 98 -10.10 -8.86 7.66
N LYS A 99 -9.18 -9.06 6.70
CA LYS A 99 -9.52 -9.17 5.29
C LYS A 99 -10.49 -10.33 5.05
N ASP A 100 -10.15 -11.52 5.51
CA ASP A 100 -10.88 -12.75 5.18
C ASP A 100 -12.21 -12.83 5.94
N GLN A 101 -12.24 -12.41 7.21
CA GLN A 101 -13.41 -12.56 8.08
C GLN A 101 -14.37 -11.36 8.04
N VAL A 102 -13.94 -10.19 7.54
CA VAL A 102 -14.77 -8.98 7.53
C VAL A 102 -14.89 -8.39 6.14
N VAL A 103 -13.76 -8.07 5.51
CA VAL A 103 -13.78 -7.32 4.23
C VAL A 103 -14.33 -8.16 3.09
N GLN A 104 -13.83 -9.39 2.93
CA GLN A 104 -14.26 -10.33 1.90
C GLN A 104 -15.75 -10.62 2.03
N LEU A 105 -16.19 -11.03 3.22
CA LEU A 105 -17.60 -11.36 3.46
C LEU A 105 -18.52 -10.18 3.15
N PHE A 106 -18.12 -8.97 3.56
CA PHE A 106 -18.89 -7.76 3.28
C PHE A 106 -18.97 -7.45 1.79
N GLU A 107 -17.85 -7.49 1.06
CA GLU A 107 -17.85 -7.26 -0.40
C GLU A 107 -18.64 -8.33 -1.15
N ASP A 108 -18.52 -9.60 -0.76
CA ASP A 108 -19.26 -10.72 -1.36
C ASP A 108 -20.76 -10.59 -1.11
N ASP A 109 -21.17 -10.21 0.10
CA ASP A 109 -22.59 -10.04 0.43
C ASP A 109 -23.18 -8.81 -0.25
N ILE A 110 -22.41 -7.73 -0.43
CA ILE A 110 -22.82 -6.61 -1.28
C ILE A 110 -22.98 -7.05 -2.74
N ALA A 111 -22.03 -7.80 -3.28
CA ALA A 111 -22.10 -8.29 -4.65
C ALA A 111 -23.33 -9.21 -4.86
N LYS A 112 -23.58 -10.14 -3.92
CA LYS A 112 -24.78 -10.98 -3.93
C LYS A 112 -26.06 -10.14 -3.82
N LEU A 113 -26.06 -9.13 -2.96
CA LEU A 113 -27.20 -8.23 -2.81
C LEU A 113 -27.44 -7.43 -4.09
N ALA A 114 -26.40 -6.93 -4.75
CA ALA A 114 -26.51 -6.23 -6.04
C ALA A 114 -27.13 -7.14 -7.11
N VAL A 115 -26.68 -8.40 -7.19
CA VAL A 115 -27.25 -9.41 -8.09
C VAL A 115 -28.70 -9.73 -7.74
N PHE A 116 -29.01 -9.94 -6.45
CA PHE A 116 -30.36 -10.26 -5.97
C PHE A 116 -31.34 -9.11 -6.21
N LEU A 117 -30.89 -7.87 -6.01
CA LEU A 117 -31.70 -6.68 -6.24
C LEU A 117 -31.94 -6.43 -7.73
N GLY A 118 -31.11 -6.99 -8.61
CA GLY A 118 -31.44 -7.35 -9.99
C GLY A 118 -32.39 -6.38 -10.70
N ILE A 119 -32.08 -5.08 -10.65
CA ILE A 119 -32.62 -4.00 -11.49
C ILE A 119 -33.94 -4.41 -12.17
N SER A 120 -35.03 -4.43 -11.40
CA SER A 120 -36.33 -4.21 -12.02
C SER A 120 -36.30 -2.78 -12.57
N PRO A 121 -36.70 -2.52 -13.83
CA PRO A 121 -36.69 -1.20 -14.48
C PRO A 121 -37.35 -0.05 -13.69
N VAL A 122 -38.01 -0.36 -12.57
CA VAL A 122 -38.73 0.57 -11.70
C VAL A 122 -37.85 1.15 -10.58
N PHE A 123 -36.65 0.61 -10.32
CA PHE A 123 -35.78 1.02 -9.18
C PHE A 123 -34.33 1.37 -9.59
N VAL A 124 -34.08 1.56 -10.88
CA VAL A 124 -32.74 1.45 -11.52
C VAL A 124 -31.82 2.65 -11.33
N ASP A 125 -32.34 3.81 -10.94
CA ASP A 125 -31.51 5.02 -10.95
C ASP A 125 -30.69 5.24 -9.67
N ASP A 126 -30.91 4.45 -8.60
CA ASP A 126 -30.39 4.77 -7.25
C ASP A 126 -29.43 3.73 -6.64
N LEU A 127 -29.18 2.58 -7.29
CA LEU A 127 -28.24 1.58 -6.77
C LEU A 127 -26.90 1.64 -7.52
N PRO A 128 -25.86 2.24 -6.91
CA PRO A 128 -24.55 2.38 -7.51
C PRO A 128 -23.92 1.02 -7.85
N ASP A 129 -23.04 0.98 -8.87
CA ASP A 129 -22.14 -0.16 -9.06
C ASP A 129 -21.10 -0.11 -7.93
N ILE A 130 -21.41 -0.78 -6.81
CA ILE A 130 -20.64 -0.64 -5.56
C ILE A 130 -19.29 -1.36 -5.71
N ASN A 131 -18.29 -0.66 -6.23
CA ASN A 131 -16.92 -1.13 -6.29
C ASN A 131 -16.09 -0.51 -5.16
N LEU A 132 -16.18 -1.12 -3.97
CA LEU A 132 -15.47 -0.64 -2.78
C LEU A 132 -13.97 -0.96 -2.80
N CYS A 133 -13.57 -2.08 -3.39
CA CYS A 133 -12.19 -2.59 -3.54
C CYS A 133 -11.33 -2.60 -2.27
N TYR A 134 -11.92 -2.62 -1.07
CA TYR A 134 -11.17 -2.78 0.16
C TYR A 134 -10.44 -4.11 0.20
N ARG A 135 -11.01 -5.20 -0.33
CA ARG A 135 -10.31 -6.49 -0.36
C ARG A 135 -8.91 -6.35 -0.98
N LEU A 136 -8.84 -5.79 -2.19
CA LEU A 136 -7.57 -5.57 -2.90
C LEU A 136 -6.65 -4.62 -2.14
N ARG A 137 -7.17 -3.56 -1.50
CA ARG A 137 -6.35 -2.66 -0.66
C ARG A 137 -5.75 -3.37 0.55
N PHE A 138 -6.52 -4.24 1.21
CA PHE A 138 -6.04 -5.07 2.32
C PHE A 138 -5.05 -6.13 1.84
N GLU A 139 -5.19 -6.67 0.63
CA GLU A 139 -4.17 -7.55 0.02
C GLU A 139 -2.88 -6.79 -0.25
N THR A 140 -2.93 -5.63 -0.89
CA THR A 140 -1.75 -4.78 -1.09
C THR A 140 -1.09 -4.44 0.25
N LEU A 141 -1.87 -4.16 1.29
CA LEU A 141 -1.38 -3.93 2.65
C LEU A 141 -0.70 -5.16 3.25
N PHE A 142 -1.26 -6.34 3.05
CA PHE A 142 -0.65 -7.61 3.44
C PHE A 142 0.70 -7.81 2.73
N PHE A 143 0.78 -7.58 1.41
CA PHE A 143 2.05 -7.72 0.71
C PHE A 143 3.10 -6.68 1.12
N ARG A 144 2.69 -5.49 1.57
CA ARG A 144 3.60 -4.53 2.21
C ARG A 144 4.18 -5.07 3.52
N SER A 145 3.37 -5.74 4.35
CA SER A 145 3.87 -6.35 5.58
C SER A 145 4.84 -7.49 5.29
N ARG A 146 4.52 -8.36 4.31
CA ARG A 146 5.42 -9.42 3.82
C ARG A 146 6.73 -8.86 3.29
N LEU A 147 6.68 -7.75 2.55
CA LEU A 147 7.89 -7.11 2.04
C LEU A 147 8.81 -6.69 3.19
N ILE A 148 8.28 -6.06 4.24
CA ILE A 148 9.08 -5.66 5.41
C ILE A 148 9.72 -6.88 6.08
N ILE A 149 8.99 -7.98 6.23
CA ILE A 149 9.50 -9.20 6.86
C ILE A 149 10.65 -9.81 6.04
N VAL A 150 10.48 -9.92 4.72
CA VAL A 150 11.53 -10.45 3.83
C VAL A 150 12.74 -9.52 3.78
N GLU A 151 12.53 -8.20 3.76
CA GLU A 151 13.61 -7.22 3.88
C GLU A 151 14.39 -7.38 5.19
N GLU A 152 13.69 -7.63 6.30
CA GLU A 152 14.32 -7.83 7.60
C GLU A 152 15.08 -9.16 7.66
N SER A 153 14.55 -10.25 7.10
CA SER A 153 15.27 -11.52 6.97
C SER A 153 16.57 -11.37 6.18
N LEU A 154 16.54 -10.62 5.07
CA LEU A 154 17.74 -10.31 4.30
C LEU A 154 18.78 -9.51 5.12
N ARG A 155 18.33 -8.58 5.96
CA ARG A 155 19.23 -7.84 6.87
C ARG A 155 19.82 -8.74 7.95
N MET A 156 19.02 -9.65 8.52
CA MET A 156 19.50 -10.65 9.48
C MET A 156 20.53 -11.58 8.84
N LEU A 157 20.31 -12.02 7.60
CA LEU A 157 21.30 -12.78 6.82
C LEU A 157 22.61 -12.02 6.67
N GLY A 158 22.56 -10.74 6.29
CA GLY A 158 23.73 -9.89 6.19
C GLY A 158 24.50 -9.78 7.50
N ALA A 159 23.79 -9.65 8.63
CA ALA A 159 24.39 -9.61 9.96
C ALA A 159 25.05 -10.95 10.35
N LEU A 160 24.37 -12.08 10.14
CA LEU A 160 24.91 -13.41 10.41
C LEU A 160 26.17 -13.68 9.57
N ARG A 161 26.14 -13.38 8.28
CA ARG A 161 27.30 -13.52 7.37
C ARG A 161 28.47 -12.64 7.82
N SER A 162 28.20 -11.46 8.38
CA SER A 162 29.26 -10.56 8.87
C SER A 162 29.98 -11.06 10.12
N LEU A 163 29.49 -12.10 10.80
CA LEU A 163 30.18 -12.71 11.95
C LEU A 163 31.44 -13.47 11.54
N GLY A 164 31.55 -13.92 10.28
CA GLY A 164 32.66 -14.75 9.81
C GLY A 164 32.76 -16.11 10.51
N ASP A 165 31.68 -16.58 11.13
CA ASP A 165 31.63 -17.84 11.86
C ASP A 165 31.32 -19.01 10.92
N ASN A 166 32.29 -19.92 10.79
CA ASN A 166 32.20 -21.12 9.96
C ASN A 166 31.70 -22.36 10.74
N SER A 167 31.16 -22.19 11.95
CA SER A 167 30.55 -23.30 12.68
C SER A 167 29.37 -23.89 11.90
N GLU A 168 29.17 -25.20 12.03
CA GLU A 168 28.10 -25.93 11.34
C GLU A 168 26.72 -25.34 11.68
N HIS A 169 26.47 -25.04 12.96
CA HIS A 169 25.21 -24.45 13.40
C HIS A 169 24.93 -23.08 12.76
N THR A 170 25.92 -22.19 12.70
CA THR A 170 25.74 -20.87 12.06
C THR A 170 25.55 -21.01 10.55
N THR A 171 26.27 -21.95 9.91
CA THR A 171 26.11 -22.26 8.48
C THR A 171 24.71 -22.75 8.16
N VAL A 172 24.20 -23.72 8.93
CA VAL A 172 22.83 -24.25 8.78
C VAL A 172 21.78 -23.16 9.00
N LEU A 173 21.98 -22.29 10.01
CA LEU A 173 21.07 -21.17 10.26
C LEU A 173 21.03 -20.17 9.10
N ILE A 174 22.20 -19.81 8.54
CA ILE A 174 22.29 -18.92 7.38
C ILE A 174 21.60 -19.56 6.17
N GLN A 175 21.92 -20.81 5.85
CA GLN A 175 21.34 -21.53 4.71
C GLN A 175 19.82 -21.69 4.84
N GLY A 176 19.34 -22.06 6.03
CA GLY A 176 17.91 -22.19 6.31
C GLY A 176 17.17 -20.86 6.17
N LEU A 177 17.71 -19.78 6.74
CA LEU A 177 17.10 -18.45 6.61
C LEU A 177 17.14 -17.95 5.16
N GLU A 178 18.21 -18.22 4.42
CA GLU A 178 18.35 -17.86 3.00
C GLU A 178 17.33 -18.60 2.12
N ALA A 179 17.17 -19.91 2.30
CA ALA A 179 16.18 -20.70 1.60
C ALA A 179 14.76 -20.19 1.86
N LEU A 180 14.40 -20.01 3.14
CA LEU A 180 13.09 -19.49 3.53
C LEU A 180 12.83 -18.08 2.96
N THR A 181 13.82 -17.19 3.03
CA THR A 181 13.68 -15.82 2.51
C THR A 181 13.50 -15.82 0.99
N THR A 182 14.22 -16.69 0.29
CA THR A 182 14.13 -16.86 -1.17
C THR A 182 12.76 -17.39 -1.58
N ASP A 183 12.27 -18.43 -0.92
CA ASP A 183 10.96 -19.02 -1.19
C ASP A 183 9.85 -18.01 -0.95
N GLU A 184 9.91 -17.29 0.17
CA GLU A 184 8.92 -16.28 0.51
C GLU A 184 8.91 -15.12 -0.49
N ALA A 185 10.08 -14.59 -0.85
CA ALA A 185 10.15 -13.54 -1.86
C ALA A 185 9.56 -14.00 -3.21
N ASN A 186 9.84 -15.24 -3.62
CA ASN A 186 9.31 -15.83 -4.86
C ASN A 186 7.78 -16.03 -4.82
N ILE A 187 7.25 -16.61 -3.74
CA ILE A 187 5.82 -16.85 -3.56
C ILE A 187 5.07 -15.53 -3.59
N ASN A 188 5.55 -14.53 -2.84
CA ASN A 188 4.89 -13.22 -2.77
C ASN A 188 4.96 -12.47 -4.10
N MET A 189 6.09 -12.49 -4.80
CA MET A 189 6.22 -11.90 -6.13
C MET A 189 5.24 -12.51 -7.14
N LYS A 190 5.06 -13.84 -7.11
CA LYS A 190 4.12 -14.55 -8.00
C LYS A 190 2.67 -14.23 -7.67
N ALA A 191 2.31 -14.24 -6.38
CA ALA A 191 0.95 -13.96 -5.92
C ALA A 191 0.46 -12.55 -6.31
N LEU A 192 1.37 -11.58 -6.37
CA LEU A 192 1.04 -10.21 -6.81
C LEU A 192 0.55 -10.12 -8.26
N ASN A 193 0.85 -11.10 -9.13
CA ASN A 193 0.32 -11.09 -10.50
C ASN A 193 -1.21 -11.15 -10.53
N THR A 194 -1.82 -11.99 -9.68
CA THR A 194 -3.27 -12.10 -9.59
C THR A 194 -3.88 -10.76 -9.19
N ILE A 195 -3.30 -10.09 -8.19
CA ILE A 195 -3.77 -8.79 -7.70
C ILE A 195 -3.64 -7.71 -8.77
N ILE A 196 -2.53 -7.71 -9.53
CA ILE A 196 -2.32 -6.77 -10.64
C ILE A 196 -3.43 -6.95 -11.70
N THR A 197 -3.70 -8.19 -12.12
CA THR A 197 -4.77 -8.49 -13.10
C THR A 197 -6.13 -8.04 -12.60
N GLU A 198 -6.43 -8.24 -11.32
CA GLU A 198 -7.68 -7.76 -10.73
C GLU A 198 -7.76 -6.23 -10.65
N CYS A 199 -6.65 -5.56 -10.33
CA CYS A 199 -6.59 -4.10 -10.36
C CYS A 199 -6.82 -3.55 -11.77
N GLU A 200 -6.23 -4.18 -12.79
CA GLU A 200 -6.43 -3.82 -14.20
C GLU A 200 -7.90 -3.97 -14.59
N THR A 201 -8.51 -5.11 -14.27
CA THR A 201 -9.92 -5.43 -14.57
C THR A 201 -10.87 -4.45 -13.90
N LYS A 202 -10.59 -4.07 -12.64
CA LYS A 202 -11.40 -3.12 -11.86
C LYS A 202 -11.00 -1.64 -12.08
N ASN A 203 -10.12 -1.34 -13.03
CA ASN A 203 -9.62 0.02 -13.31
C ASN A 203 -8.99 0.75 -12.10
N LEU A 204 -8.35 0.03 -11.18
CA LEU A 204 -7.71 0.60 -9.98
C LEU A 204 -6.29 1.07 -10.31
N LYS A 205 -6.18 2.15 -11.08
CA LYS A 205 -4.91 2.61 -11.70
C LYS A 205 -3.81 2.89 -10.68
N ARG A 206 -4.16 3.55 -9.59
CA ARG A 206 -3.23 3.88 -8.52
C ARG A 206 -2.83 2.63 -7.73
N LEU A 207 -3.78 1.75 -7.38
CA LEU A 207 -3.48 0.48 -6.71
C LEU A 207 -2.67 -0.49 -7.60
N GLU A 208 -2.91 -0.50 -8.91
CA GLU A 208 -2.14 -1.27 -9.90
C GLU A 208 -0.66 -0.83 -9.87
N ALA A 209 -0.41 0.47 -10.01
CA ALA A 209 0.93 1.04 -9.94
C ALA A 209 1.62 0.69 -8.61
N GLU A 210 0.88 0.78 -7.50
CA GLU A 210 1.39 0.45 -6.18
C GLU A 210 1.81 -1.02 -6.05
N THR A 211 0.95 -1.93 -6.51
CA THR A 211 1.14 -3.38 -6.45
C THR A 211 2.32 -3.82 -7.32
N ARG A 212 2.47 -3.21 -8.51
CA ARG A 212 3.64 -3.41 -9.39
C ARG A 212 4.95 -2.98 -8.74
N LEU A 213 4.98 -1.86 -8.00
CA LEU A 213 6.16 -1.41 -7.26
C LEU A 213 6.55 -2.42 -6.16
N ILE A 214 5.58 -2.93 -5.40
CA ILE A 214 5.82 -3.96 -4.38
C ILE A 214 6.38 -5.24 -5.02
N GLN A 215 5.84 -5.66 -6.17
CA GLN A 215 6.33 -6.82 -6.91
C GLN A 215 7.79 -6.64 -7.36
N MET A 216 8.15 -5.45 -7.85
CA MET A 216 9.54 -5.13 -8.21
C MET A 216 10.46 -5.10 -6.99
N CYS A 217 9.99 -4.68 -5.81
CA CYS A 217 10.78 -4.80 -4.58
C CYS A 217 11.09 -6.26 -4.26
N PHE A 218 10.14 -7.18 -4.32
CA PHE A 218 10.43 -8.62 -4.12
C PHE A 218 11.43 -9.16 -5.14
N HIS A 219 11.32 -8.74 -6.40
CA HIS A 219 12.31 -9.07 -7.42
C HIS A 219 13.72 -8.58 -7.06
N ILE A 220 13.85 -7.36 -6.55
CA ILE A 220 15.15 -6.84 -6.09
C ILE A 220 15.69 -7.68 -4.94
N LEU A 221 14.84 -8.08 -3.98
CA LEU A 221 15.27 -8.94 -2.87
C LEU A 221 15.75 -10.32 -3.34
N LEU A 222 15.09 -10.90 -4.34
CA LEU A 222 15.55 -12.15 -4.98
C LEU A 222 16.91 -11.96 -5.65
N LYS A 223 17.12 -10.85 -6.35
CA LYS A 223 18.41 -10.51 -6.95
C LYS A 223 19.51 -10.35 -5.90
N ASP A 224 19.22 -9.71 -4.76
CA ASP A 224 20.15 -9.57 -3.63
C ASP A 224 20.53 -10.93 -3.01
N LEU A 225 19.63 -11.92 -3.10
CA LEU A 225 19.86 -13.31 -2.69
C LEU A 225 20.54 -14.17 -3.77
N GLY A 226 20.84 -13.61 -4.94
CA GLY A 226 21.38 -14.37 -6.08
C GLY A 226 20.37 -15.33 -6.72
N ALA A 227 19.08 -15.20 -6.41
CA ALA A 227 18.02 -16.04 -6.94
C ALA A 227 17.46 -15.50 -8.26
N ALA A 228 17.22 -16.41 -9.21
CA ALA A 228 16.54 -16.07 -10.45
C ALA A 228 15.06 -15.74 -10.21
N SER A 229 14.50 -14.87 -11.06
CA SER A 229 13.08 -14.55 -11.04
C SER A 229 12.57 -14.31 -12.45
N ASN A 230 11.30 -14.65 -12.69
CA ASN A 230 10.69 -14.57 -14.01
C ASN A 230 9.92 -13.26 -14.24
N LEU A 231 10.19 -12.22 -13.45
CA LEU A 231 9.50 -10.95 -13.57
C LEU A 231 9.94 -10.23 -14.85
N LYS A 232 8.98 -9.84 -15.70
CA LYS A 232 9.21 -8.97 -16.85
C LYS A 232 9.38 -7.52 -16.38
N VAL A 233 10.54 -7.21 -15.82
CA VAL A 233 10.85 -5.92 -15.15
C VAL A 233 10.57 -4.73 -16.06
N GLU A 234 11.03 -4.75 -17.31
CA GLU A 234 10.88 -3.63 -18.24
C GLU A 234 9.41 -3.31 -18.52
N GLY A 235 8.59 -4.35 -18.74
CA GLY A 235 7.15 -4.19 -18.92
C GLY A 235 6.47 -3.59 -17.69
N SER A 236 6.86 -4.03 -16.49
CA SER A 236 6.32 -3.51 -15.23
C SER A 236 6.74 -2.05 -14.99
N LEU A 237 7.99 -1.69 -15.28
CA LEU A 237 8.49 -0.32 -15.20
C LEU A 237 7.77 0.60 -16.19
N CYS A 238 7.64 0.19 -17.46
CA CYS A 238 6.94 0.95 -18.48
C CYS A 238 5.47 1.20 -18.10
N ARG A 239 4.76 0.15 -17.66
CA ARG A 239 3.37 0.27 -17.23
C ARG A 239 3.21 1.17 -16.02
N THR A 240 4.05 1.00 -15.01
CA THR A 240 4.01 1.83 -13.78
C THR A 240 4.28 3.30 -14.09
N LEU A 241 5.27 3.60 -14.93
CA LEU A 241 5.56 4.96 -15.37
C LEU A 241 4.40 5.57 -16.17
N SER A 242 3.79 4.79 -17.06
CA SER A 242 2.61 5.23 -17.82
C SER A 242 1.49 5.63 -16.87
N LEU A 243 1.14 4.78 -15.89
CA LEU A 243 0.09 5.08 -14.91
C LEU A 243 0.41 6.36 -14.12
N CYS A 244 1.66 6.49 -13.65
CA CYS A 244 2.09 7.67 -12.90
C CYS A 244 2.00 8.97 -13.71
N ARG A 245 2.24 8.92 -15.03
CA ARG A 245 2.15 10.08 -15.92
C ARG A 245 0.72 10.41 -16.31
N THR A 246 -0.08 9.39 -16.61
CA THR A 246 -1.49 9.55 -17.00
C THR A 246 -2.34 10.03 -15.82
N TYR A 247 -2.02 9.61 -14.59
CA TYR A 247 -2.78 9.94 -13.39
C TYR A 247 -1.89 10.62 -12.33
N PRO A 248 -1.46 11.88 -12.58
CA PRO A 248 -0.46 12.56 -11.75
C PRO A 248 -0.91 12.79 -10.30
N ASP A 249 -2.20 13.03 -10.08
CA ASP A 249 -2.75 13.35 -8.75
C ASP A 249 -2.91 12.12 -7.85
N THR A 250 -2.97 10.92 -8.44
CA THR A 250 -3.19 9.65 -7.73
C THR A 250 -1.98 8.73 -7.84
N ALA A 251 -1.73 8.13 -9.01
CA ALA A 251 -0.59 7.25 -9.23
C ALA A 251 0.73 8.04 -9.26
N GLY A 252 0.74 9.29 -9.73
CA GLY A 252 1.92 10.13 -9.84
C GLY A 252 2.65 10.38 -8.52
N VAL A 253 1.97 10.28 -7.37
CA VAL A 253 2.60 10.37 -6.04
C VAL A 253 3.61 9.23 -5.79
N LEU A 254 3.55 8.16 -6.58
CA LEU A 254 4.43 7.01 -6.50
C LEU A 254 5.71 7.18 -7.34
N LEU A 255 5.86 8.27 -8.11
CA LEU A 255 7.04 8.51 -8.96
C LEU A 255 8.36 8.49 -8.20
N VAL A 256 8.38 8.97 -6.95
CA VAL A 256 9.58 8.94 -6.10
C VAL A 256 10.01 7.50 -5.82
N THR A 257 9.06 6.65 -5.43
CA THR A 257 9.31 5.21 -5.21
C THR A 257 9.69 4.51 -6.51
N TYR A 258 9.02 4.83 -7.61
CA TYR A 258 9.36 4.32 -8.94
C TYR A 258 10.80 4.63 -9.33
N ASN A 259 11.24 5.89 -9.18
CA ASN A 259 12.59 6.31 -9.54
C ASN A 259 13.64 5.61 -8.67
N ALA A 260 13.39 5.48 -7.35
CA ALA A 260 14.29 4.75 -6.45
C ALA A 260 14.45 3.27 -6.86
N ILE A 261 13.35 2.60 -7.18
CA ILE A 261 13.37 1.21 -7.67
C ILE A 261 14.11 1.11 -9.01
N LYS A 262 13.85 2.03 -9.94
CA LYS A 262 14.50 2.06 -11.26
C LYS A 262 16.02 2.20 -11.16
N LEU A 263 16.52 3.07 -10.27
CA LEU A 263 17.95 3.24 -10.05
C LEU A 263 18.60 1.94 -9.55
N VAL A 264 17.97 1.28 -8.58
CA VAL A 264 18.49 0.01 -8.03
C VAL A 264 18.46 -1.11 -9.08
N LEU A 265 17.41 -1.19 -9.90
CA LEU A 265 17.34 -2.14 -11.01
C LEU A 265 18.42 -1.89 -12.07
N SER A 266 18.84 -0.63 -12.24
CA SER A 266 19.91 -0.21 -13.16
C SER A 266 21.32 -0.51 -12.63
N GLY A 267 21.45 -1.07 -11.43
CA GLY A 267 22.72 -1.48 -10.84
C GLY A 267 23.22 -0.58 -9.71
N GLU A 268 22.48 0.46 -9.33
CA GLU A 268 22.84 1.24 -8.15
C GLU A 268 22.65 0.44 -6.88
N ARG A 269 23.54 0.66 -5.91
CA ARG A 269 23.43 0.02 -4.60
C ARG A 269 22.18 0.54 -3.91
N ARG A 270 21.35 -0.38 -3.43
CA ARG A 270 20.19 -0.04 -2.61
C ARG A 270 20.59 0.80 -1.40
N GLN A 271 20.11 2.03 -1.34
CA GLN A 271 20.24 2.91 -0.18
C GLN A 271 18.91 2.99 0.56
N GLY A 272 18.84 2.38 1.74
CA GLY A 272 17.67 2.45 2.62
C GLY A 272 16.42 1.72 2.10
N ASN A 273 15.26 2.20 2.56
CA ASN A 273 13.96 1.60 2.23
C ASN A 273 13.54 1.98 0.80
N LEU A 274 13.33 0.99 -0.06
CA LEU A 274 12.91 1.19 -1.46
C LEU A 274 11.51 1.82 -1.55
N TYR A 275 10.68 1.59 -0.53
CA TYR A 275 9.30 2.02 -0.50
C TYR A 275 9.14 3.27 0.38
N THR A 276 9.01 4.44 -0.26
CA THR A 276 9.14 5.76 0.41
C THR A 276 7.81 6.35 0.90
N ARG A 277 7.91 7.46 1.66
CA ARG A 277 6.82 8.23 2.30
C ARG A 277 5.70 8.70 1.36
N GLY A 278 5.94 8.82 0.05
CA GLY A 278 4.98 9.41 -0.91
C GLY A 278 3.61 8.73 -0.93
N SER A 279 3.55 7.41 -0.73
CA SER A 279 2.26 6.71 -0.65
C SER A 279 1.44 7.08 0.60
N ARG A 280 2.08 7.53 1.69
CA ARG A 280 1.41 7.70 2.99
C ARG A 280 0.32 8.74 2.98
N ARG A 281 0.48 9.82 2.21
CA ARG A 281 -0.50 10.91 2.17
C ARG A 281 -1.88 10.41 1.75
N ILE A 282 -1.94 9.56 0.74
CA ILE A 282 -3.21 8.97 0.29
C ILE A 282 -3.75 8.01 1.35
N TRP A 283 -2.91 7.10 1.88
CA TRP A 283 -3.30 6.14 2.92
C TRP A 283 -3.88 6.83 4.18
N TRP A 284 -3.26 7.92 4.64
CA TRP A 284 -3.70 8.71 5.79
C TRP A 284 -4.94 9.58 5.53
N SER A 285 -5.30 9.77 4.26
CA SER A 285 -6.52 10.53 3.92
C SER A 285 -7.77 9.65 4.03
N TRP A 286 -7.65 8.34 3.80
CA TRP A 286 -8.79 7.41 3.89
C TRP A 286 -9.65 7.50 5.16
N PRO A 287 -9.09 7.58 6.38
CA PRO A 287 -9.88 7.65 7.61
C PRO A 287 -10.61 8.99 7.83
N VAL A 288 -10.29 10.03 7.05
CA VAL A 288 -10.85 11.39 7.20
C VAL A 288 -12.27 11.51 6.62
N HIS A 289 -12.79 10.44 6.02
CA HIS A 289 -14.13 10.40 5.46
C HIS A 289 -15.20 10.83 6.48
N LYS A 290 -16.03 11.78 6.07
CA LYS A 290 -17.22 12.23 6.80
C LYS A 290 -18.46 11.57 6.22
N VAL A 291 -19.21 10.89 7.09
CA VAL A 291 -20.46 10.23 6.70
C VAL A 291 -21.41 11.22 6.04
N GLY A 292 -22.05 10.81 4.94
CA GLY A 292 -22.91 11.62 4.09
C GLY A 292 -22.21 12.23 2.88
N ASN A 293 -20.92 11.98 2.68
CA ASN A 293 -20.11 12.54 1.58
C ASN A 293 -19.53 11.44 0.68
N LEU A 294 -20.19 10.28 0.61
CA LEU A 294 -19.81 9.20 -0.28
C LEU A 294 -20.27 9.51 -1.71
N GLU A 295 -19.31 9.53 -2.63
CA GLU A 295 -19.52 9.72 -4.07
C GLU A 295 -18.95 8.55 -4.86
N GLU A 296 -19.32 8.49 -6.13
CA GLU A 296 -18.90 7.48 -7.08
C GLU A 296 -18.30 8.12 -8.32
N CYS A 297 -17.23 7.52 -8.85
CA CYS A 297 -16.63 7.94 -10.10
C CYS A 297 -17.24 7.20 -11.30
N VAL A 298 -16.90 7.63 -12.52
CA VAL A 298 -17.35 7.00 -13.78
C VAL A 298 -17.00 5.50 -13.93
N HIS A 299 -16.15 4.96 -13.07
CA HIS A 299 -15.76 3.54 -13.02
C HIS A 299 -16.33 2.78 -11.82
N GLY A 300 -17.33 3.34 -11.12
CA GLY A 300 -17.98 2.68 -9.98
C GLY A 300 -17.22 2.75 -8.66
N HIS A 301 -16.05 3.40 -8.62
CA HIS A 301 -15.26 3.49 -7.39
C HIS A 301 -15.91 4.45 -6.40
N GLN A 302 -16.21 3.93 -5.22
CA GLN A 302 -16.73 4.73 -4.12
C GLN A 302 -15.59 5.49 -3.42
N TYR A 303 -15.80 6.78 -3.17
CA TYR A 303 -14.82 7.64 -2.48
C TYR A 303 -15.48 8.75 -1.67
N SER A 304 -14.73 9.34 -0.74
CA SER A 304 -15.19 10.46 0.09
C SER A 304 -14.93 11.80 -0.62
N ALA A 305 -15.96 12.46 -1.10
CA ALA A 305 -15.86 13.80 -1.69
C ALA A 305 -15.42 14.87 -0.68
N SER A 306 -15.70 14.64 0.61
CA SER A 306 -15.20 15.51 1.69
C SER A 306 -13.69 15.38 1.95
N THR A 307 -13.07 14.31 1.44
CA THR A 307 -11.66 14.00 1.66
C THR A 307 -10.83 14.24 0.41
N TRP A 308 -11.35 13.83 -0.75
CA TRP A 308 -10.65 13.95 -2.02
C TRP A 308 -11.48 14.79 -3.00
N PRO A 309 -10.83 15.68 -3.76
CA PRO A 309 -11.50 16.47 -4.80
C PRO A 309 -11.95 15.62 -6.00
N GLY A 310 -11.60 14.34 -6.04
CA GLY A 310 -11.99 13.36 -7.04
C GLY A 310 -11.57 11.95 -6.61
N CYS A 311 -11.89 10.95 -7.43
CA CYS A 311 -11.60 9.56 -7.11
C CYS A 311 -10.10 9.32 -6.82
N PRO A 312 -9.72 8.70 -5.68
CA PRO A 312 -8.32 8.45 -5.33
C PRO A 312 -7.66 7.34 -6.16
N GLU A 313 -8.42 6.60 -6.99
CA GLU A 313 -7.88 5.63 -7.95
C GLU A 313 -7.72 6.25 -9.33
N CYS A 314 -8.75 6.95 -9.82
CA CYS A 314 -8.77 7.48 -11.18
C CYS A 314 -8.14 8.86 -11.31
N GLY A 315 -8.30 9.74 -10.31
CA GLY A 315 -7.81 11.12 -10.38
C GLY A 315 -8.26 11.86 -11.64
N ARG A 316 -7.49 12.88 -12.03
CA ARG A 316 -7.62 13.50 -13.35
C ARG A 316 -6.75 12.74 -14.35
N GLU A 317 -7.35 12.28 -15.43
CA GLU A 317 -6.61 11.73 -16.57
C GLU A 317 -5.96 12.85 -17.38
N VAL A 318 -4.65 12.72 -17.61
CA VAL A 318 -3.89 13.61 -18.48
C VAL A 318 -3.45 12.80 -19.70
N PRO A 319 -3.66 13.31 -20.93
CA PRO A 319 -3.18 12.64 -22.13
C PRO A 319 -1.69 12.34 -22.01
N PRO A 320 -1.23 11.14 -22.42
CA PRO A 320 0.18 10.82 -22.38
C PRO A 320 0.95 11.83 -23.25
N SER A 321 1.73 12.71 -22.59
CA SER A 321 2.58 13.65 -23.31
C SER A 321 3.53 12.86 -24.22
N PRO A 322 3.60 13.18 -25.53
CA PRO A 322 4.56 12.56 -26.41
C PRO A 322 5.95 13.07 -26.01
N LYS A 323 6.65 12.23 -25.23
CA LYS A 323 7.97 12.45 -24.63
C LYS A 323 7.94 13.31 -23.34
N PRO A 324 8.77 12.97 -22.34
CA PRO A 324 9.10 13.94 -21.30
C PRO A 324 9.84 15.08 -22.00
N GLU A 325 9.31 16.30 -21.92
CA GLU A 325 10.17 17.46 -22.10
C GLU A 325 11.32 17.30 -21.08
N PRO A 326 12.58 17.44 -21.49
CA PRO A 326 13.67 17.49 -20.54
C PRO A 326 13.34 18.60 -19.55
N VAL A 327 13.16 18.23 -18.28
CA VAL A 327 13.12 19.20 -17.18
C VAL A 327 14.40 19.99 -17.32
N ASN A 328 14.32 21.24 -17.79
CA ASN A 328 15.48 22.10 -17.86
C ASN A 328 15.75 22.57 -16.43
N PRO A 329 16.76 22.01 -15.72
CA PRO A 329 17.02 22.40 -14.33
C PRO A 329 17.31 23.89 -14.20
N LYS A 330 17.73 24.58 -15.28
CA LYS A 330 17.92 26.03 -15.33
C LYS A 330 16.65 26.85 -15.12
N LYS A 331 15.45 26.26 -15.27
CA LYS A 331 14.18 26.94 -14.97
C LYS A 331 13.83 26.98 -13.48
N PHE A 332 14.48 26.12 -12.68
CA PHE A 332 14.23 25.98 -11.24
C PHE A 332 15.44 26.37 -10.38
N LEU A 333 16.56 26.69 -11.02
CA LEU A 333 17.74 27.28 -10.40
C LEU A 333 17.76 28.76 -10.77
N ASP A 334 17.12 29.58 -9.94
CA ASP A 334 17.36 31.01 -9.95
C ASP A 334 18.68 31.26 -9.22
N GLU A 335 19.78 31.18 -9.98
CA GLU A 335 21.14 31.35 -9.46
C GLU A 335 21.32 32.70 -8.75
N ASP A 336 20.61 33.74 -9.21
CA ASP A 336 20.64 35.06 -8.58
C ASP A 336 19.97 35.03 -7.21
N ALA A 337 18.82 34.38 -7.08
CA ALA A 337 18.16 34.19 -5.79
C ALA A 337 19.01 33.34 -4.82
N PHE A 338 19.70 32.32 -5.33
CA PHE A 338 20.60 31.47 -4.54
C PHE A 338 21.84 32.24 -4.05
N VAL A 339 22.47 33.05 -4.92
CA VAL A 339 23.63 33.88 -4.56
C VAL A 339 23.23 34.99 -3.58
N VAL A 340 22.04 35.58 -3.73
CA VAL A 340 21.50 36.54 -2.76
C VAL A 340 21.27 35.88 -1.39
N ALA A 341 20.73 34.66 -1.35
CA ALA A 341 20.53 33.89 -0.10
C ALA A 341 21.87 33.56 0.60
N MET A 342 22.89 33.18 -0.16
CA MET A 342 24.25 32.92 0.35
C MET A 342 24.93 34.20 0.89
N ARG A 343 24.73 35.35 0.22
CA ARG A 343 25.24 36.65 0.68
C ARG A 343 24.53 37.12 1.94
N THR A 344 23.22 36.90 2.06
CA THR A 344 22.46 37.29 3.27
C THR A 344 22.79 36.41 4.48
N GLN A 345 23.15 35.14 4.31
CA GLN A 345 23.64 34.31 5.41
C GLN A 345 25.04 34.69 5.92
N THR A 346 25.91 35.22 5.05
CA THR A 346 27.25 35.66 5.45
C THR A 346 27.25 36.97 6.25
N PHE A 347 26.23 37.81 6.13
CA PHE A 347 26.08 39.04 6.94
C PHE A 347 25.42 38.83 8.31
N SER A 348 24.78 37.68 8.56
CA SER A 348 24.13 37.36 9.85
C SER A 348 25.13 36.83 10.91
N ALA A 349 26.32 36.38 10.49
CA ALA A 349 27.33 35.83 11.41
C ALA A 349 28.26 36.88 12.05
N ALA A 350 28.11 38.16 11.71
CA ALA A 350 29.00 39.24 12.18
C ALA A 350 28.44 40.11 13.32
N SER A 351 27.22 39.86 13.82
CA SER A 351 26.58 40.72 14.83
C SER A 351 26.46 40.11 16.25
N TYR A 352 27.25 39.09 16.58
CA TYR A 352 27.34 38.54 17.94
C TYR A 352 28.79 38.47 18.43
N ARG A 353 29.49 39.61 18.45
CA ARG A 353 30.63 39.86 19.33
C ARG A 353 30.74 41.35 19.64
N THR A 354 30.10 41.76 20.73
CA THR A 354 30.59 42.79 21.66
C THR A 354 30.00 42.48 23.02
#